data_AF-A0A1G0MAY7-F1
#
_entry.id   AF-A0A1G0MAY7-F1
#
_cell.length_a   1.000
_cell.length_b   1.000
_cell.length_c   1.000
_cell.angle_alpha   90.00
_cell.angle_beta   90.00
_cell.angle_gamma   90.00
#
_symmetry.space_group_name_H-M   'P 1'
#
loop_
_entity.id
_entity.type
_entity.pdbx_description
1 polymer ?
#
loop_
_entity_poly.entity_id
_entity_poly.type
_entity_poly.pdbx_seq_one_letter_code
_entity_poly.pdbx_strand_id
1 'polypeptide(L)'
;MMNEQEEQLILLLRQAAHLWLALGHLDIWDSDDYTDDLGTFCNEAAEKVAKNEISDAEKKRLYFIFAPTCEWDNSVGDADLGNKVFGCLDALYRDVSLK
;
A
#
# COMPACT_ATOMS: atom_id res chain seq x y z
N MET A 1 9.98 -19.52 0.39
CA MET A 1 10.92 -18.76 1.22
C MET A 1 10.67 -17.32 0.86
N MET A 2 10.24 -16.49 1.82
CA MET A 2 9.91 -15.08 1.57
C MET A 2 11.21 -14.32 1.28
N ASN A 3 11.22 -13.44 0.30
CA ASN A 3 12.42 -12.66 -0.03
C ASN A 3 12.51 -11.38 0.83
N GLU A 4 13.71 -10.79 0.93
CA GLU A 4 13.96 -9.60 1.76
C GLU A 4 13.06 -8.40 1.36
N GLN A 5 12.69 -8.29 0.08
CA GLN A 5 11.83 -7.21 -0.41
C GLN A 5 10.37 -7.40 0.01
N GLU A 6 9.87 -8.65 0.07
CA GLU A 6 8.54 -8.97 0.57
C GLU A 6 8.46 -8.72 2.09
N GLU A 7 9.49 -9.09 2.85
CA GLU A 7 9.59 -8.77 4.28
C GLU A 7 9.56 -7.25 4.50
N GLN A 8 10.32 -6.50 3.71
CA GLN A 8 10.34 -5.05 3.77
C GLN A 8 8.97 -4.46 3.40
N LEU A 9 8.32 -4.95 2.33
CA LEU A 9 7.00 -4.50 1.92
C LEU A 9 5.96 -4.71 3.02
N ILE A 10 5.94 -5.88 3.67
CA ILE A 10 5.03 -6.19 4.78
C ILE A 10 5.18 -5.16 5.91
N LEU A 11 6.42 -4.83 6.30
CA LEU A 11 6.68 -3.86 7.37
C LEU A 11 6.21 -2.45 6.98
N LEU A 12 6.48 -2.03 5.75
CA LEU A 12 6.09 -0.71 5.25
C LEU A 12 4.56 -0.59 5.12
N LEU A 13 3.87 -1.62 4.62
CA LEU A 13 2.41 -1.64 4.54
C LEU A 13 1.76 -1.54 5.91
N ARG A 14 2.31 -2.20 6.93
CA ARG A 14 1.83 -2.07 8.31
C ARG A 14 2.04 -0.67 8.89
N GLN A 15 3.15 -0.01 8.53
CA GLN A 15 3.39 1.38 8.94
C GLN A 15 2.40 2.34 8.26
N ALA A 16 2.18 2.19 6.95
CA ALA A 16 1.20 2.96 6.20
C ALA A 16 -0.22 2.76 6.78
N ALA A 17 -0.59 1.51 7.05
CA ALA A 17 -1.84 1.16 7.69
C ALA A 17 -2.01 1.83 9.05
N HIS A 18 -0.97 1.80 9.89
CA HIS A 18 -1.01 2.43 11.20
C HIS A 18 -1.27 3.94 11.13
N LEU A 19 -0.60 4.64 10.20
CA LEU A 19 -0.79 6.09 10.03
C LEU A 19 -2.23 6.41 9.62
N TRP A 20 -2.75 5.71 8.62
CA TRP A 20 -4.11 5.93 8.14
C TRP A 20 -5.19 5.56 9.15
N LEU A 21 -5.06 4.43 9.84
CA LEU A 21 -5.99 4.04 10.90
C LEU A 21 -5.96 5.02 12.08
N ALA A 22 -4.82 5.65 12.37
CA ALA A 22 -4.72 6.66 13.42
C ALA A 22 -5.46 7.97 13.06
N LEU A 23 -5.63 8.27 11.78
CA LEU A 23 -6.41 9.42 11.30
C LEU A 23 -7.92 9.18 11.39
N GLY A 24 -8.34 7.91 11.35
CA GLY A 24 -9.75 7.51 11.40
C GLY A 24 -10.41 7.55 10.02
N HIS A 25 -11.70 7.90 9.98
CA HIS A 25 -12.49 7.94 8.75
C HIS A 25 -12.47 9.35 8.14
N LEU A 26 -11.45 9.65 7.35
CA LEU A 26 -11.29 10.92 6.65
C LEU A 26 -11.35 10.71 5.14
N ASP A 27 -12.01 11.64 4.45
CA ASP A 27 -12.03 11.70 2.99
C ASP A 27 -10.59 11.88 2.45
N ILE A 28 -10.27 11.13 1.39
CA ILE A 28 -9.05 11.34 0.61
C ILE A 28 -9.40 12.16 -0.62
N TRP A 29 -8.63 13.22 -0.88
CA TRP A 29 -8.89 14.11 -2.00
C TRP A 29 -8.91 13.33 -3.33
N ASP A 30 -9.97 13.54 -4.12
CA ASP A 30 -10.22 12.91 -5.44
C ASP A 30 -10.23 11.36 -5.40
N SER A 31 -10.59 10.76 -4.27
CA SER A 31 -10.79 9.31 -4.12
C SER A 31 -12.16 8.99 -3.55
N ASP A 32 -12.68 7.81 -3.89
CA ASP A 32 -13.87 7.21 -3.25
C ASP A 32 -13.50 6.45 -1.96
N ASP A 33 -12.21 6.35 -1.63
CA ASP A 33 -11.70 5.68 -0.43
C ASP A 33 -11.52 6.65 0.74
N TYR A 34 -11.62 6.11 1.95
CA TYR A 34 -11.31 6.80 3.21
C TYR A 34 -9.99 6.30 3.79
N THR A 35 -9.38 7.10 4.66
CA THR A 35 -8.11 6.73 5.29
C THR A 35 -8.18 5.38 6.02
N ASP A 36 -9.21 5.11 6.81
CA ASP A 36 -9.36 3.83 7.52
C ASP A 36 -9.60 2.63 6.60
N ASP A 37 -10.32 2.82 5.49
CA ASP A 37 -10.49 1.79 4.46
C ASP A 37 -9.16 1.41 3.82
N LEU A 38 -8.34 2.41 3.43
CA LEU A 38 -7.00 2.16 2.88
C LEU A 38 -6.06 1.56 3.92
N GLY A 39 -6.17 1.98 5.18
CA GLY A 39 -5.39 1.43 6.28
C GLY A 39 -5.72 -0.04 6.54
N THR A 40 -7.01 -0.38 6.52
CA THR A 40 -7.48 -1.77 6.64
C THR A 40 -6.98 -2.61 5.46
N PHE A 41 -7.13 -2.10 4.24
CA PHE A 41 -6.64 -2.76 3.03
C PHE A 41 -5.13 -3.04 3.09
N CYS A 42 -4.31 -2.09 3.56
CA CYS A 42 -2.86 -2.28 3.68
C CYS A 42 -2.49 -3.37 4.69
N ASN A 43 -3.19 -3.47 5.82
CA ASN A 43 -2.97 -4.54 6.79
C ASN A 43 -3.34 -5.91 6.21
N GLU A 44 -4.50 -6.02 5.56
CA GLU A 44 -4.93 -7.27 4.90
C GLU A 44 -3.95 -7.69 3.80
N ALA A 45 -3.50 -6.73 2.99
CA ALA A 45 -2.50 -6.97 1.97
C ALA A 45 -1.18 -7.47 2.57
N ALA A 46 -0.70 -6.86 3.67
CA ALA A 46 0.51 -7.30 4.36
C ALA A 46 0.38 -8.76 4.86
N GLU A 47 -0.77 -9.16 5.37
CA GLU A 47 -1.02 -10.55 5.75
C GLU A 47 -1.03 -11.50 4.55
N LYS A 48 -1.65 -11.10 3.45
CA LYS A 48 -1.69 -11.90 2.22
C LYS A 48 -0.32 -12.05 1.58
N VAL A 49 0.51 -11.00 1.59
CA VAL A 49 1.93 -11.11 1.15
C VAL A 49 2.67 -12.11 2.03
N ALA A 50 2.52 -12.04 3.36
CA ALA A 50 3.17 -12.96 4.29
C ALA A 50 2.78 -14.44 4.08
N LYS A 51 1.58 -14.68 3.56
CA LYS A 51 1.06 -16.03 3.23
C LYS A 51 1.28 -16.42 1.77
N ASN A 52 1.83 -15.53 0.94
CA ASN A 52 1.91 -15.68 -0.51
C ASN A 52 0.54 -15.91 -1.18
N GLU A 53 -0.48 -15.20 -0.72
CA GLU A 53 -1.89 -15.29 -1.13
C GLU A 53 -2.40 -14.01 -1.81
N ILE A 54 -1.55 -12.98 -1.95
CA ILE A 54 -1.96 -11.71 -2.54
C ILE A 54 -2.29 -11.86 -4.03
N SER A 55 -3.49 -11.44 -4.42
CA SER A 55 -3.98 -11.53 -5.79
C SER A 55 -3.40 -10.43 -6.70
N ASP A 56 -3.47 -10.63 -8.01
CA ASP A 56 -3.00 -9.64 -8.98
C ASP A 56 -3.81 -8.34 -8.95
N ALA A 57 -5.11 -8.42 -8.65
CA ALA A 57 -5.96 -7.23 -8.46
C ALA A 57 -5.51 -6.41 -7.24
N GLU A 58 -5.13 -7.06 -6.15
CA GLU A 58 -4.64 -6.40 -4.94
C GLU A 58 -3.25 -5.79 -5.14
N LYS A 59 -2.35 -6.51 -5.82
CA LYS A 59 -1.04 -5.96 -6.23
C LYS A 59 -1.22 -4.68 -7.05
N LYS A 60 -2.16 -4.71 -8.01
CA LYS A 60 -2.48 -3.55 -8.85
C LYS A 60 -3.04 -2.40 -8.02
N ARG A 61 -3.99 -2.68 -7.11
CA ARG A 61 -4.55 -1.66 -6.21
C ARG A 61 -3.47 -1.00 -5.34
N LEU A 62 -2.61 -1.79 -4.69
CA LEU A 62 -1.47 -1.25 -3.93
C LEU A 62 -0.58 -0.37 -4.79
N TYR A 63 -0.28 -0.81 -6.01
CA TYR A 63 0.57 -0.05 -6.92
C TYR A 63 0.00 1.34 -7.22
N PHE A 64 -1.32 1.46 -7.44
CA PHE A 64 -1.95 2.76 -7.67
C PHE A 64 -2.06 3.61 -6.42
N ILE A 65 -2.30 3.00 -5.25
CA ILE A 65 -2.34 3.72 -3.97
C ILE A 65 -1.04 4.47 -3.68
N PHE A 66 0.08 3.80 -3.90
CA PHE A 66 1.41 4.33 -3.58
C PHE A 66 2.14 4.92 -4.78
N ALA A 67 1.56 4.87 -5.99
CA ALA A 67 2.15 5.54 -7.14
C ALA A 67 2.27 7.06 -6.85
N PRO A 68 3.31 7.72 -7.37
CA PRO A 68 3.47 9.16 -7.19
C PRO A 68 2.21 9.91 -7.63
N THR A 69 1.80 10.92 -6.88
CA THR A 69 0.61 11.77 -7.11
C THR A 69 -0.75 11.07 -6.95
N CYS A 70 -0.80 9.95 -6.22
CA CYS A 70 -2.03 9.18 -6.00
C CYS A 70 -2.57 9.31 -4.56
N GLU A 71 -3.38 8.34 -4.12
CA GLU A 71 -4.13 8.42 -2.85
C GLU A 71 -3.23 8.66 -1.64
N TRP A 72 -2.02 8.09 -1.59
CA TRP A 72 -1.06 8.34 -0.52
C TRP A 72 -0.67 9.83 -0.40
N ASP A 73 -0.33 10.46 -1.52
CA ASP A 73 0.06 11.87 -1.54
C ASP A 73 -1.12 12.80 -1.22
N ASN A 74 -2.34 12.37 -1.56
CA ASN A 74 -3.58 13.08 -1.29
C ASN A 74 -4.12 12.89 0.14
N SER A 75 -3.52 12.00 0.94
CA SER A 75 -4.06 11.57 2.24
C SER A 75 -3.09 11.82 3.39
N VAL A 76 -2.61 13.06 3.53
CA VAL A 76 -1.69 13.51 4.61
C VAL A 76 -0.55 12.52 4.92
N GLY A 77 -0.16 11.72 3.93
CA GLY A 77 0.78 10.62 4.08
C GLY A 77 2.21 11.12 4.25
N ASP A 78 3.03 10.33 4.92
CA ASP A 78 4.48 10.57 4.97
C ASP A 78 5.09 10.25 3.59
N ALA A 79 5.55 11.28 2.88
CA ALA A 79 6.05 11.13 1.50
C ALA A 79 7.25 10.17 1.40
N ASP A 80 8.10 10.09 2.42
CA ASP A 80 9.25 9.17 2.43
C ASP A 80 8.79 7.70 2.55
N LEU A 81 7.80 7.43 3.41
CA LEU A 81 7.18 6.13 3.54
C LEU A 81 6.47 5.69 2.25
N GLY A 82 5.67 6.57 1.64
CA GLY A 82 4.97 6.28 0.38
C GLY A 82 5.94 5.88 -0.73
N ASN A 83 7.02 6.64 -0.89
CA ASN A 83 8.06 6.35 -1.87
C ASN A 83 8.77 5.01 -1.60
N LYS A 84 9.02 4.66 -0.34
CA LYS A 84 9.59 3.35 0.03
C LYS A 84 8.66 2.21 -0.32
N VAL A 85 7.35 2.34 -0.01
CA VAL A 85 6.34 1.34 -0.38
C VAL A 85 6.31 1.16 -1.89
N PHE A 86 6.23 2.27 -2.64
CA PHE A 86 6.20 2.23 -4.10
C PHE A 86 7.44 1.57 -4.69
N GLY A 87 8.63 1.88 -4.17
CA GLY A 87 9.87 1.23 -4.60
C GLY A 87 9.85 -0.30 -4.45
N CYS A 88 9.29 -0.81 -3.35
CA CYS A 88 9.09 -2.25 -3.16
C CYS A 88 8.06 -2.82 -4.14
N LEU A 89 6.93 -2.14 -4.34
CA LEU A 89 5.88 -2.57 -5.27
C LEU A 89 6.37 -2.57 -6.73
N ASP A 90 7.19 -1.60 -7.12
CA ASP A 90 7.77 -1.54 -8.46
C ASP A 90 8.79 -2.67 -8.69
N ALA A 91 9.60 -2.96 -7.69
CA ALA A 91 10.54 -4.09 -7.77
C ALA A 91 9.83 -5.45 -7.85
N LEU A 92 8.73 -5.64 -7.11
CA LEU A 92 8.05 -6.92 -6.97
C LEU A 92 6.95 -7.15 -7.99
N TYR A 93 6.14 -6.12 -8.30
CA TYR A 93 4.83 -6.28 -8.92
C TYR A 93 4.58 -5.44 -10.18
N ARG A 94 5.54 -4.62 -10.63
CA ARG A 94 5.38 -3.74 -11.81
C ARG A 94 4.78 -4.45 -13.03
N ASP A 95 5.27 -5.65 -13.36
CA ASP A 95 4.83 -6.42 -14.52
C ASP A 95 3.38 -6.91 -14.43
N VAL A 96 2.85 -7.04 -13.21
CA VAL A 96 1.45 -7.43 -12.96
C VAL A 96 0.57 -6.18 -12.95
N SER A 97 1.04 -5.10 -12.30
CA SER A 97 0.27 -3.89 -12.09
C SER A 97 0.01 -3.08 -13.37
N LEU A 98 0.93 -3.13 -14.34
CA LEU A 98 0.85 -2.38 -15.60
C LEU A 98 0.19 -3.14 -16.77
N LYS A 99 -0.34 -4.34 -16.50
CA LYS A 99 -1.15 -5.11 -17.47
C LYS A 99 -2.64 -4.80 -17.31
#